data_AF-A0A4R6SUL8-F1
#
_entry.id   AF-A0A4R6SUL8-F1
#
_cell.length_a   1.000
_cell.length_b   1.000
_cell.length_c   1.000
_cell.angle_alpha   90.00
_cell.angle_beta   90.00
_cell.angle_gamma   90.00
#
_symmetry.space_group_name_H-M   'P 1'
#
loop_
_entity.id
_entity.type
_entity.pdbx_description
1 polymer ?
#
loop_
_entity_poly.entity_id
_entity_poly.type
_entity_poly.pdbx_seq_one_letter_code
_entity_poly.pdbx_strand_id
1 'polypeptide(L)'
;MAHLTRQSVEQCIMAAYNQYLTTTQGTIVCATTDNGNVSIQCVINGTRFNCGFAGFDMSRAEVTNLRQWCITHPGAGWNFGFRGTDPTHPDSINITLINRTVLMFNFHVFLY
;
A
#
# COMPACT_ATOMS: atom_id res chain seq x y z
N MET A 1 4.24 14.98 -8.70
CA MET A 1 3.39 13.82 -8.34
C MET A 1 1.96 14.31 -8.24
N ALA A 2 0.98 13.42 -8.42
CA ALA A 2 -0.41 13.72 -8.13
C ALA A 2 -0.76 13.25 -6.72
N HIS A 3 -1.57 14.05 -6.01
CA HIS A 3 -1.88 13.81 -4.61
C HIS A 3 -3.12 12.91 -4.46
N LEU A 4 -2.97 11.81 -3.74
CA LEU A 4 -4.08 10.94 -3.36
C LEU A 4 -4.65 11.33 -2.00
N THR A 5 -5.97 11.22 -1.86
CA THR A 5 -6.61 11.23 -0.54
C THR A 5 -6.21 9.96 0.21
N ARG A 6 -6.25 10.01 1.55
CA ARG A 6 -6.06 8.83 2.41
C ARG A 6 -6.97 7.68 1.96
N GLN A 7 -8.24 7.97 1.68
CA GLN A 7 -9.21 6.96 1.26
C GLN A 7 -8.81 6.27 -0.05
N SER A 8 -8.33 7.03 -1.05
CA SER A 8 -7.81 6.46 -2.30
C SER A 8 -6.59 5.56 -2.07
N VAL A 9 -5.69 5.93 -1.15
CA VAL A 9 -4.55 5.08 -0.77
C VAL A 9 -5.02 3.77 -0.12
N GLU A 10 -6.00 3.83 0.77
CA GLU A 10 -6.58 2.64 1.42
C GLU A 10 -7.21 1.68 0.40
N GLN A 11 -7.93 2.22 -0.58
CA GLN A 11 -8.50 1.44 -1.70
C GLN A 11 -7.39 0.78 -2.53
N CYS A 12 -6.30 1.50 -2.81
CA CYS A 12 -5.15 0.96 -3.53
C CYS A 12 -4.46 -0.17 -2.75
N ILE A 13 -4.29 -0.02 -1.44
CA ILE A 13 -3.72 -1.07 -0.57
C ILE A 13 -4.55 -2.35 -0.66
N MET A 14 -5.88 -2.23 -0.59
CA MET A 14 -6.78 -3.38 -0.67
C MET A 14 -6.78 -4.04 -2.06
N ALA A 15 -6.73 -3.25 -3.14
CA ALA A 15 -6.61 -3.78 -4.50
C ALA A 15 -5.32 -4.60 -4.69
N ALA A 16 -4.20 -4.07 -4.19
CA ALA A 16 -2.91 -4.76 -4.21
C ALA A 16 -2.89 -6.02 -3.33
N TYR A 17 -3.53 -5.95 -2.16
CA TYR A 17 -3.66 -7.10 -1.27
C TYR A 17 -4.42 -8.26 -1.95
N ASN A 18 -5.48 -7.97 -2.70
CA ASN A 18 -6.20 -9.00 -3.45
C ASN A 18 -5.34 -9.67 -4.55
N GLN A 19 -4.43 -8.92 -5.18
CA GLN A 19 -3.44 -9.52 -6.10
C GLN A 19 -2.43 -10.40 -5.36
N TYR A 20 -1.97 -9.95 -4.20
CA TYR A 20 -1.09 -10.74 -3.34
C TYR A 20 -1.71 -12.09 -2.93
N LEU A 21 -3.01 -12.12 -2.61
CA LEU A 21 -3.71 -13.37 -2.26
C LEU A 21 -3.68 -14.41 -3.38
N THR A 22 -3.59 -13.98 -4.64
CA THR A 22 -3.48 -14.88 -5.80
C THR A 22 -2.05 -15.01 -6.32
N THR A 23 -1.08 -14.32 -5.69
CA THR A 23 0.32 -14.26 -6.12
C THR A 23 0.50 -13.75 -7.56
N THR A 24 -0.45 -12.95 -8.05
CA THR A 24 -0.44 -12.44 -9.43
C THR A 24 0.34 -11.14 -9.53
N GLN A 25 1.42 -11.12 -10.31
CA GLN A 25 2.21 -9.91 -10.59
C GLN A 25 1.65 -9.13 -11.77
N GLY A 26 2.08 -7.88 -11.91
CA GLY A 26 1.76 -7.01 -13.05
C GLY A 26 1.27 -5.64 -12.63
N THR A 27 0.76 -4.89 -13.60
CA THR A 27 0.10 -3.60 -13.34
C THR A 27 -1.40 -3.83 -13.26
N ILE A 28 -2.02 -3.32 -12.20
CA ILE A 28 -3.48 -3.29 -12.03
C ILE A 28 -3.96 -1.85 -11.95
N VAL A 29 -5.25 -1.65 -12.26
CA VAL A 29 -5.90 -0.33 -12.11
C VAL A 29 -6.85 -0.40 -10.92
N CYS A 30 -6.63 0.47 -9.94
CA CYS A 30 -7.56 0.71 -8.84
C CYS A 30 -8.45 1.91 -9.20
N ALA A 31 -9.75 1.67 -9.38
CA ALA A 31 -10.73 2.74 -9.53
C ALA A 31 -11.07 3.30 -8.15
N THR A 32 -10.42 4.41 -7.79
CA THR A 32 -10.62 5.09 -6.51
C THR A 32 -11.84 5.99 -6.54
N THR A 33 -12.42 6.26 -5.37
CA THR A 33 -13.59 7.15 -5.25
C THR A 33 -13.22 8.60 -5.55
N ASP A 34 -12.10 9.09 -5.02
CA ASP A 34 -11.79 10.54 -5.02
C ASP A 34 -10.82 10.95 -6.13
N ASN A 35 -9.95 10.03 -6.58
CA ASN A 35 -8.84 10.35 -7.47
C ASN A 35 -8.92 9.63 -8.82
N GLY A 36 -10.03 8.94 -9.10
CA GLY A 36 -10.22 8.17 -10.32
C GLY A 36 -9.30 6.95 -10.40
N ASN A 37 -8.86 6.61 -11.61
CA ASN A 37 -8.07 5.40 -11.86
C ASN A 37 -6.59 5.58 -11.49
N VAL A 38 -6.11 4.79 -10.53
CA VAL A 38 -4.71 4.75 -10.10
C VAL A 38 -4.07 3.44 -10.58
N SER A 39 -2.95 3.53 -11.28
CA SER A 39 -2.18 2.35 -11.68
C SER A 39 -1.26 1.91 -10.55
N ILE A 40 -1.35 0.63 -10.17
CA ILE A 40 -0.55 0.00 -9.13
C ILE A 40 0.31 -1.07 -9.80
N GLN A 41 1.61 -0.99 -9.59
CA GLN A 41 2.53 -2.03 -10.02
C GLN A 41 2.77 -3.00 -8.87
N CYS A 42 2.66 -4.30 -9.13
CA CYS A 42 2.94 -5.37 -8.17
C CYS A 42 4.00 -6.33 -8.75
N VAL A 43 5.06 -6.56 -7.98
CA VAL A 43 6.21 -7.40 -8.35
C VAL A 43 6.63 -8.27 -7.18
N ILE A 44 7.11 -9.47 -7.47
CA ILE A 44 7.72 -10.37 -6.49
C ILE A 44 9.23 -10.16 -6.56
N ASN A 45 9.83 -9.79 -5.43
CA ASN A 45 11.26 -9.65 -5.27
C ASN A 45 11.72 -10.43 -4.03
N GLY A 46 12.36 -11.57 -4.25
CA GLY A 46 12.71 -12.51 -3.19
C GLY A 46 11.46 -13.01 -2.46
N THR A 47 11.41 -12.82 -1.15
CA THR A 47 10.27 -13.20 -0.30
C THR A 47 9.24 -12.09 -0.14
N ARG A 48 9.27 -11.03 -0.97
CA ARG A 48 8.36 -9.88 -0.87
C ARG A 48 7.50 -9.75 -2.11
N PHE A 49 6.21 -9.51 -1.89
CA PHE A 49 5.28 -9.04 -2.91
C PHE A 49 5.16 -7.53 -2.77
N ASN A 50 5.99 -6.81 -3.51
CA ASN A 50 6.07 -5.35 -3.47
C ASN A 50 5.01 -4.75 -4.39
N CYS A 51 4.22 -3.83 -3.88
CA CYS A 51 3.30 -3.03 -4.66
C CYS A 51 3.48 -1.54 -4.38
N GLY A 52 3.04 -0.72 -5.31
CA GLY A 52 2.98 0.73 -5.12
C GLY A 52 2.44 1.43 -6.34
N PHE A 53 2.15 2.72 -6.20
CA PHE A 53 1.76 3.60 -7.28
C PHE A 53 2.91 4.55 -7.64
N ALA A 54 3.40 4.49 -8.87
CA ALA A 54 4.43 5.43 -9.33
C ALA A 54 3.78 6.77 -9.68
N GLY A 55 4.41 7.89 -9.25
CA GLY A 55 3.94 9.23 -9.60
C GLY A 55 2.82 9.80 -8.71
N PHE A 56 2.41 9.06 -7.67
CA PHE A 56 1.43 9.49 -6.69
C PHE A 56 2.02 9.53 -5.28
N ASP A 57 1.51 10.43 -4.44
CA ASP A 57 1.90 10.59 -3.04
C ASP A 57 0.67 10.89 -2.15
N MET A 58 0.88 10.84 -0.83
CA MET A 58 -0.12 11.16 0.18
C MET A 58 0.43 12.21 1.15
N SER A 59 -0.43 13.07 1.68
CA SER A 59 0.00 14.08 2.66
C SER A 59 0.60 13.44 3.91
N ARG A 60 1.72 13.99 4.40
CA ARG A 60 2.29 13.63 5.71
C ARG A 60 1.29 13.78 6.86
N ALA A 61 0.33 14.70 6.75
CA ALA A 61 -0.69 14.89 7.77
C ALA A 61 -1.60 13.65 7.95
N GLU A 62 -1.76 12.84 6.91
CA GLU A 62 -2.62 11.65 6.91
C GLU A 62 -1.91 10.38 7.41
N VAL A 63 -0.60 10.43 7.67
CA VAL A 63 0.20 9.26 8.09
C VAL A 63 -0.36 8.62 9.36
N THR A 64 -0.74 9.43 10.36
CA THR A 64 -1.33 8.93 11.60
C THR A 64 -2.70 8.28 11.36
N ASN A 65 -3.52 8.87 10.49
CA ASN A 65 -4.84 8.33 10.15
C ASN A 65 -4.72 7.01 9.39
N LEU A 66 -3.82 6.93 8.41
CA LEU A 66 -3.54 5.70 7.67
C LEU A 66 -3.00 4.60 8.59
N ARG A 67 -2.12 4.94 9.54
CA ARG A 67 -1.64 4.00 10.57
C ARG A 67 -2.79 3.45 11.40
N GLN A 68 -3.70 4.31 11.83
CA GLN A 68 -4.88 3.89 12.60
C GLN A 68 -5.79 2.98 11.77
N TRP A 69 -5.99 3.29 10.49
CA TRP A 69 -6.75 2.46 9.57
C TRP A 69 -6.14 1.05 9.42
N CYS A 70 -4.82 0.94 9.28
CA CYS A 70 -4.12 -0.36 9.18
C CYS A 70 -4.37 -1.28 10.40
N ILE A 71 -4.60 -0.69 11.58
CA ILE A 71 -4.89 -1.42 12.82
C ILE A 71 -6.34 -1.92 12.83
N THR A 72 -7.29 -1.12 12.33
CA THR A 72 -8.73 -1.39 12.46
C THR A 72 -9.34 -2.10 11.26
N HIS A 73 -8.64 -2.19 10.13
CA HIS A 73 -9.13 -2.78 8.89
C HIS A 73 -8.19 -3.91 8.39
N PRO A 74 -8.13 -5.05 9.11
CA PRO A 74 -7.27 -6.17 8.75
C PRO A 74 -7.63 -6.85 7.41
N GLY A 75 -6.61 -7.33 6.71
CA GLY A 75 -6.76 -8.28 5.60
C GLY A 75 -7.08 -9.67 6.11
N ALA A 76 -8.33 -10.13 5.91
CA ALA A 76 -8.79 -11.50 6.17
C ALA A 76 -8.42 -12.06 7.56
N GLY A 77 -8.59 -11.24 8.61
CA GLY A 77 -8.32 -11.64 10.01
C GLY A 77 -6.91 -11.31 10.52
N TRP A 78 -6.08 -10.60 9.74
CA TRP A 78 -4.74 -10.16 10.13
C TRP A 78 -4.55 -8.66 9.94
N ASN A 79 -4.01 -7.98 10.96
CA ASN A 79 -3.78 -6.53 10.90
C ASN A 79 -2.62 -6.19 9.99
N PHE A 80 -2.78 -5.16 9.17
CA PHE A 80 -1.66 -4.60 8.40
C PHE A 80 -0.63 -4.01 9.36
N GLY A 81 0.64 -4.35 9.16
CA GLY A 81 1.77 -3.71 9.81
C GLY A 81 2.05 -2.36 9.14
N PHE A 82 2.37 -1.35 9.94
CA PHE A 82 2.73 -0.02 9.47
C PHE A 82 4.19 0.29 9.80
N ARG A 83 5.01 0.51 8.78
CA ARG A 83 6.40 0.96 8.92
C ARG A 83 6.45 2.43 8.54
N GLY A 84 6.71 3.28 9.53
CA GLY A 84 6.90 4.71 9.32
C GLY A 84 8.14 5.02 8.49
N THR A 85 8.40 6.32 8.32
CA THR A 85 9.56 6.83 7.59
C THR A 85 10.86 6.47 8.32
N ASP A 86 11.91 6.18 7.56
CA ASP A 86 13.27 6.09 8.08
C ASP A 86 14.12 7.31 7.64
N PRO A 87 15.25 7.60 8.31
CA PRO A 87 16.06 8.77 7.97
C PRO A 87 16.62 8.79 6.54
N THR A 88 16.75 7.63 5.89
CA THR A 88 17.24 7.51 4.51
C THR A 88 16.13 7.63 3.46
N HIS A 89 14.89 7.36 3.86
CA HIS A 89 13.69 7.54 3.04
C HIS A 89 12.59 8.30 3.81
N PRO A 90 12.83 9.59 4.12
CA PRO A 90 11.89 10.38 4.92
C PRO A 90 10.59 10.68 4.15
N ASP A 91 10.54 10.39 2.85
CA ASP A 91 9.45 10.61 1.91
C ASP A 91 8.66 9.33 1.59
N SER A 92 8.88 8.23 2.32
CA SER A 92 8.11 7.01 2.09
C SER A 92 7.78 6.25 3.37
N ILE A 93 6.67 5.53 3.32
CA ILE A 93 6.23 4.58 4.35
C ILE A 93 5.86 3.26 3.68
N ASN A 94 5.87 2.18 4.46
CA ASN A 94 5.53 0.85 3.96
C ASN A 94 4.42 0.21 4.79
N ILE A 95 3.40 -0.31 4.10
CA ILE A 95 2.34 -1.13 4.69
C ILE A 95 2.67 -2.59 4.41
N THR A 96 2.69 -3.42 5.44
CA THR A 96 3.18 -4.80 5.33
C THR A 96 2.19 -5.81 5.89
N LEU A 97 2.19 -7.03 5.37
CA LEU A 97 1.46 -8.14 5.97
C LEU A 97 2.22 -9.44 5.76
N ILE A 98 2.45 -10.19 6.83
CA ILE A 98 2.95 -11.56 6.77
C ILE A 98 1.85 -12.44 7.36
N ASN A 99 1.11 -13.12 6.50
CA ASN A 99 0.12 -14.11 6.90
C ASN A 99 0.32 -15.38 6.09
N ARG A 100 0.95 -16.40 6.70
CA ARG A 100 0.99 -17.83 6.32
C ARG A 100 1.30 -18.19 4.85
N THR A 101 1.55 -17.23 3.96
CA THR A 101 2.07 -17.47 2.62
C THR A 101 3.61 -17.46 2.64
N VAL A 102 4.21 -17.84 1.51
CA VAL A 102 5.65 -17.75 1.29
C VAL A 102 6.14 -16.33 1.03
N LEU A 103 5.24 -15.34 0.89
CA LEU A 103 5.56 -13.96 0.58
C LEU A 103 5.10 -13.00 1.68
N MET A 104 5.88 -11.95 1.92
CA MET A 104 5.48 -10.77 2.68
C MET A 104 4.84 -9.76 1.73
N PHE A 105 3.57 -9.40 1.96
CA PHE A 105 2.96 -8.25 1.30
C PHE A 105 3.68 -6.97 1.76
N ASN A 106 4.00 -6.09 0.81
CA ASN A 106 4.68 -4.83 1.07
C ASN A 106 4.19 -3.75 0.10
N PHE A 107 3.50 -2.74 0.59
CA PHE A 107 2.96 -1.64 -0.21
C PHE A 107 3.68 -0.33 0.12
N HIS A 108 4.28 0.28 -0.89
CA HIS A 108 5.02 1.53 -0.80
C HIS A 108 4.09 2.74 -1.00
N VAL A 109 4.15 3.70 -0.07
CA VAL A 109 3.43 4.97 -0.18
C VAL A 109 4.43 6.11 -0.08
N PHE A 110 4.50 6.95 -1.12
CA PHE A 110 5.28 8.19 -1.09
C PHE A 110 4.52 9.31 -0.37
N LEU A 111 5.26 10.23 0.24
CA LEU A 111 4.74 11.30 1.09
C LEU A 111 5.23 12.67 0.63
N TYR A 112 4.33 13.66 0.64
CA TYR A 112 4.66 15.09 0.50
C TYR A 112 4.48 15.84 1.82
#